data_AF-A0A7W0ZYE9-F1
#
_entry.id   AF-A0A7W0ZYE9-F1
#
_cell.length_a   1.000
_cell.length_b   1.000
_cell.length_c   1.000
_cell.angle_alpha   90.00
_cell.angle_beta   90.00
_cell.angle_gamma   90.00
#
_symmetry.space_group_name_H-M   'P 1'
#
loop_
_entity.id
_entity.type
_entity.pdbx_description
1 polymer ?
#
loop_
_entity_poly.entity_id
_entity_poly.type
_entity_poly.pdbx_seq_one_letter_code
_entity_poly.pdbx_strand_id
1 'polypeptide(L)'
;MMRASLAVLATIALVGHAHADDEIVRGNVVKIEQQEIYVSLGAKQGVGDGAAIRLKRTVRLKNPVTRATVDDWIPVGSATVTQAGNTLSRAIVGELISAIKVGDVVEVLVDRPDRAPVNPFPAPVPVPATPSGPVADPATVEVLQVFAQQTGQSLDARIAGWERYLSTRGSSPYADAIRRDVDTLRDLRDQARPVASASSTEVVTTADHNAATSAVASENLPLVFVLQQPERVASAFLHYRTAGARTFQRLLLTREHDIYLRGVIPARFVATPGLEYFVEVSTPNGRAGLALASPQQPVALRVRPPPLTDQFGAAPGKSSVKIAADFLDFATLDRRAGDRTDRMFTANVDFIYRLRSTIQTIGVGYGVYAGEGGFADRAWDTTDPAPRSGFHYGYADVEAGGRVEKIPLSLGGRMIAGVGRSGFGLGVEGRFRIGARDATNLMFAARTIEQVGFLTDIRFGARPAPKLLVGISVGATNQPARGDVGVKLATELEWIGFKNVSIILRGSWQGRNIDHGGLGGGGGLGFYW
;
A
#
# COMPACT_ATOMS: atom_id res chain seq x y z
N MET A 1 15.44 36.45 2.30
CA MET A 1 14.34 37.39 1.99
C MET A 1 13.14 36.58 1.52
N MET A 2 12.03 36.70 2.25
CA MET A 2 10.79 35.94 2.13
C MET A 2 9.95 36.41 0.95
N ARG A 3 9.31 35.48 0.23
CA ARG A 3 7.93 35.66 -0.25
C ARG A 3 7.17 34.34 -0.10
N ALA A 4 6.51 34.24 1.05
CA ALA A 4 5.38 33.36 1.27
C ALA A 4 4.12 34.08 0.76
N SER A 5 3.23 33.38 0.08
CA SER A 5 1.86 33.83 -0.12
C SER A 5 0.92 32.63 -0.08
N LEU A 6 0.10 32.67 0.96
CA LEU A 6 -1.07 31.84 1.25
C LEU A 6 -2.13 31.99 0.16
N ALA A 7 -2.84 30.90 -0.13
CA ALA A 7 -4.30 30.91 -0.30
C ALA A 7 -4.82 29.46 -0.19
N VAL A 8 -5.27 29.08 1.01
CA VAL A 8 -6.08 27.88 1.28
C VAL A 8 -7.48 28.38 1.58
N LEU A 9 -8.42 28.16 0.66
CA LEU A 9 -9.86 28.26 0.89
C LEU A 9 -10.58 27.63 -0.29
N ALA A 10 -11.11 26.42 -0.10
CA ALA A 10 -12.20 25.90 -0.92
C ALA A 10 -13.01 24.87 -0.11
N THR A 11 -14.15 25.37 0.32
CA THR A 11 -15.29 24.77 0.98
C THR A 11 -15.77 23.49 0.28
N ILE A 12 -16.06 22.45 1.07
CA ILE A 12 -16.74 21.23 0.63
C ILE A 12 -18.19 21.59 0.28
N ALA A 13 -18.52 21.59 -1.01
CA ALA A 13 -19.88 21.69 -1.51
C ALA A 13 -20.44 20.28 -1.77
N LEU A 14 -21.56 19.97 -1.10
CA LEU A 14 -22.44 18.85 -1.41
C LEU A 14 -23.09 19.08 -2.78
N VAL A 15 -22.83 18.21 -3.75
CA VAL A 15 -23.57 18.16 -5.02
C VAL A 15 -24.24 16.79 -5.14
N GLY A 16 -25.55 16.76 -4.93
CA GLY A 16 -26.39 15.62 -5.28
C GLY A 16 -26.63 15.61 -6.78
N HIS A 17 -26.07 14.62 -7.48
CA HIS A 17 -26.48 14.29 -8.84
C HIS A 17 -27.68 13.34 -8.74
N ALA A 18 -28.81 13.71 -9.33
CA ALA A 18 -29.93 12.80 -9.53
C ALA A 18 -29.78 12.18 -10.92
N HIS A 19 -29.14 11.01 -10.97
CA HIS A 19 -29.36 10.08 -12.08
C HIS A 19 -30.56 9.20 -11.72
N ALA A 20 -31.19 8.58 -12.71
CA ALA A 20 -31.98 7.39 -12.46
C ALA A 20 -31.00 6.35 -11.92
N ASP A 21 -30.84 6.34 -10.60
CA ASP A 21 -29.77 5.60 -9.93
C ASP A 21 -30.20 4.13 -9.84
N ASP A 22 -29.98 3.40 -10.93
CA ASP A 22 -29.71 1.97 -10.84
C ASP A 22 -28.55 1.80 -9.85
N GLU A 23 -28.85 1.42 -8.61
CA GLU A 23 -27.84 1.33 -7.56
C GLU A 23 -27.07 0.02 -7.77
N ILE A 24 -25.83 0.13 -8.24
CA ILE A 24 -24.91 -1.01 -8.32
C ILE A 24 -24.38 -1.28 -6.92
N VAL A 25 -24.92 -2.30 -6.27
CA VAL A 25 -24.44 -2.75 -4.97
C VAL A 25 -23.24 -3.69 -5.17
N ARG A 26 -22.17 -3.45 -4.42
CA ARG A 26 -20.92 -4.23 -4.49
C ARG A 26 -20.70 -5.06 -3.24
N GLY A 27 -20.29 -6.31 -3.43
CA GLY A 27 -19.86 -7.22 -2.37
C GLY A 27 -18.70 -8.09 -2.83
N ASN A 28 -18.34 -9.10 -2.05
CA ASN A 28 -17.26 -10.03 -2.37
C ASN A 28 -17.70 -11.48 -2.19
N VAL A 29 -17.06 -12.40 -2.91
CA VAL A 29 -17.18 -13.85 -2.66
C VAL A 29 -16.49 -14.20 -1.35
N VAL A 30 -17.24 -14.70 -0.38
CA VAL A 30 -16.77 -15.04 0.97
C VAL A 30 -16.40 -16.52 1.09
N LYS A 31 -17.15 -17.40 0.41
CA LYS A 31 -16.95 -18.85 0.43
C LYS A 31 -17.36 -19.45 -0.91
N ILE A 32 -16.68 -20.52 -1.31
CA ILE A 32 -17.00 -21.35 -2.48
C ILE A 32 -17.19 -22.78 -1.99
N GLU A 33 -18.32 -23.39 -2.33
CA GLU A 33 -18.67 -24.76 -1.95
C GLU A 33 -19.29 -25.47 -3.16
N GLN A 34 -18.52 -26.37 -3.78
CA GLN A 34 -18.91 -27.06 -5.02
C GLN A 34 -19.30 -26.06 -6.13
N GLN A 35 -20.58 -26.00 -6.51
CA GLN A 35 -21.13 -25.11 -7.53
C GLN A 35 -21.82 -23.87 -6.96
N GLU A 36 -21.77 -23.71 -5.64
CA GLU A 36 -22.37 -22.60 -4.91
C GLU A 36 -21.30 -21.62 -4.42
N ILE A 37 -21.63 -20.33 -4.47
CA ILE A 37 -20.84 -19.26 -3.87
C ILE A 37 -21.67 -18.51 -2.84
N TYR A 38 -21.01 -18.07 -1.78
CA TYR A 38 -21.59 -17.20 -0.76
C TYR A 38 -21.01 -15.80 -0.93
N VAL A 39 -21.88 -14.80 -1.11
CA VAL A 39 -21.49 -13.43 -1.39
C VAL A 39 -21.91 -12.49 -0.26
N SER A 40 -21.11 -11.45 -0.01
CA SER A 40 -21.35 -10.47 1.06
C SER A 40 -22.42 -9.43 0.73
N LEU A 41 -23.52 -9.89 0.14
CA LEU A 41 -24.69 -9.12 -0.26
C LEU A 41 -25.92 -9.87 0.22
N GLY A 42 -26.96 -9.18 0.69
CA GLY A 42 -28.20 -9.80 1.16
C GLY A 42 -29.41 -8.90 0.96
N ALA A 43 -30.54 -9.31 1.51
CA ALA A 43 -31.82 -8.63 1.41
C ALA A 43 -31.78 -7.20 1.99
N LYS A 44 -30.95 -6.94 3.01
CA LYS A 44 -30.76 -5.57 3.55
C LYS A 44 -30.17 -4.60 2.53
N GLN A 45 -29.45 -5.11 1.53
CA GLN A 45 -28.89 -4.33 0.44
C GLN A 45 -29.77 -4.40 -0.83
N GLY A 46 -30.99 -4.93 -0.72
CA GLY A 46 -31.92 -5.04 -1.84
C GLY A 46 -31.66 -6.22 -2.79
N VAL A 47 -30.79 -7.16 -2.41
CA VAL A 47 -30.59 -8.38 -3.20
C VAL A 47 -31.66 -9.41 -2.84
N GLY A 48 -32.49 -9.77 -3.82
CA GLY A 48 -33.52 -10.81 -3.71
C GLY A 48 -33.13 -12.14 -4.35
N ASP A 49 -33.94 -13.17 -4.11
CA ASP A 49 -33.85 -14.45 -4.82
C ASP A 49 -34.06 -14.24 -6.32
N GLY A 50 -33.28 -14.93 -7.14
CA GLY A 50 -33.29 -14.79 -8.60
C GLY A 50 -32.46 -13.61 -9.14
N ALA A 51 -31.88 -12.77 -8.29
CA ALA A 51 -31.04 -11.66 -8.74
C ALA A 51 -29.81 -12.14 -9.53
N ALA A 52 -29.58 -11.55 -10.69
CA ALA A 52 -28.40 -11.81 -11.51
C ALA A 52 -27.20 -11.01 -10.98
N ILE A 53 -26.09 -11.70 -10.72
CA ILE A 53 -24.88 -11.10 -10.16
C ILE A 53 -23.71 -11.23 -11.14
N ARG A 54 -22.90 -10.17 -11.27
CA ARG A 54 -21.69 -10.14 -12.11
C ARG A 54 -20.46 -10.32 -11.25
N LEU A 55 -19.61 -11.29 -11.61
CA LEU A 55 -18.37 -11.61 -10.91
C LEU A 55 -17.18 -10.98 -11.63
N LYS A 56 -16.35 -10.25 -10.88
CA LYS A 56 -15.18 -9.54 -11.37
C LYS A 56 -13.95 -9.85 -10.51
N ARG A 57 -12.79 -9.96 -11.14
CA ARG A 57 -11.50 -10.08 -10.46
C ARG A 57 -10.72 -8.79 -10.57
N THR A 58 -10.33 -8.23 -9.44
CA THR A 58 -9.43 -7.08 -9.42
C THR A 58 -8.04 -7.53 -9.87
N VAL A 59 -7.52 -6.90 -10.92
CA VAL A 59 -6.14 -7.05 -11.36
C VAL A 59 -5.39 -5.76 -11.10
N ARG A 60 -4.21 -5.91 -10.52
CA ARG A 60 -3.34 -4.80 -10.19
C ARG A 60 -2.18 -4.79 -11.17
N LEU A 61 -2.23 -3.86 -12.12
CA LEU A 61 -1.20 -3.72 -13.14
C LEU A 61 -0.30 -2.55 -12.80
N LYS A 62 0.97 -2.62 -13.20
CA LYS A 62 1.90 -1.51 -13.08
C LYS A 62 2.03 -0.87 -14.45
N ASN A 63 1.61 0.39 -14.58
CA ASN A 63 1.77 1.12 -15.83
C ASN A 63 3.26 1.13 -16.23
N PRO A 64 3.62 0.70 -17.44
CA PRO A 64 5.02 0.50 -17.82
C PRO A 64 5.81 1.81 -17.87
N VAL A 65 5.14 2.94 -18.15
CA VAL A 65 5.74 4.27 -18.27
C VAL A 65 5.74 4.98 -16.93
N THR A 66 4.56 5.14 -16.32
CA THR A 66 4.42 5.94 -15.09
C THR A 66 4.80 5.17 -13.84
N ARG A 67 4.96 3.84 -13.93
CA ARG A 67 5.14 2.92 -12.80
C ARG A 67 4.02 2.97 -11.77
N ALA A 68 2.95 3.74 -12.01
CA ALA A 68 1.78 3.83 -11.17
C ALA A 68 1.04 2.49 -11.18
N THR A 69 0.51 2.13 -10.02
CA THR A 69 -0.36 0.98 -9.87
C THR A 69 -1.75 1.36 -10.36
N VAL A 70 -2.26 0.63 -11.35
CA VAL A 70 -3.62 0.77 -11.87
C VAL A 70 -4.38 -0.47 -11.44
N ASP A 71 -5.43 -0.27 -10.66
CA ASP A 71 -6.38 -1.31 -10.30
C ASP A 71 -7.45 -1.33 -11.40
N ASP A 72 -7.55 -2.46 -12.09
CA ASP A 72 -8.54 -2.71 -13.13
C ASP A 72 -9.30 -4.00 -12.77
N TRP A 73 -10.33 -4.35 -13.52
CA TRP A 73 -11.13 -5.55 -13.29
C TRP A 73 -11.28 -6.38 -14.55
N ILE A 74 -11.24 -7.71 -14.37
CA ILE A 74 -11.51 -8.67 -15.44
C ILE A 74 -12.82 -9.38 -15.10
N PRO A 75 -13.81 -9.45 -16.02
CA PRO A 75 -15.02 -10.23 -15.81
C PRO A 75 -14.66 -11.72 -15.68
N VAL A 76 -15.10 -12.35 -14.59
CA VAL A 76 -14.85 -13.79 -14.31
C VAL A 76 -16.05 -14.62 -14.73
N GLY A 77 -17.27 -14.10 -14.56
CA GLY A 77 -18.50 -14.80 -14.92
C GLY A 77 -19.75 -14.11 -14.40
N SER A 78 -20.86 -14.84 -14.42
CA SER A 78 -22.13 -14.43 -13.81
C SER A 78 -22.70 -15.59 -12.99
N ALA A 79 -23.55 -15.25 -12.04
CA ALA A 79 -24.25 -16.21 -11.19
C ALA A 79 -25.66 -15.70 -10.87
N THR A 80 -26.53 -16.58 -10.37
CA THR A 80 -27.88 -16.21 -9.96
C THR A 80 -28.04 -16.51 -8.48
N VAL A 81 -28.53 -15.53 -7.71
CA VAL A 81 -28.84 -15.72 -6.29
C VAL A 81 -29.95 -16.73 -6.15
N THR A 82 -29.70 -17.85 -5.47
CA THR A 82 -30.71 -18.87 -5.19
C THR A 82 -31.36 -18.68 -3.83
N GLN A 83 -30.66 -18.03 -2.89
CA GLN A 83 -31.18 -17.73 -1.57
C GLN A 83 -30.53 -16.47 -1.01
N ALA A 84 -31.32 -15.42 -0.82
CA ALA A 84 -30.92 -14.15 -0.24
C ALA A 84 -31.16 -14.15 1.27
N GLY A 85 -30.08 -14.19 2.06
CA GLY A 85 -30.14 -13.96 3.49
C GLY A 85 -30.11 -12.47 3.82
N ASN A 86 -30.19 -12.12 5.12
CA ASN A 86 -30.19 -10.71 5.54
C ASN A 86 -28.88 -9.97 5.18
N THR A 87 -27.74 -10.66 5.20
CA THR A 87 -26.40 -10.07 4.99
C THR A 87 -25.55 -10.82 3.97
N LEU A 88 -25.79 -12.13 3.82
CA LEU A 88 -25.12 -13.00 2.86
C LEU A 88 -26.17 -13.63 1.96
N SER A 89 -25.80 -13.83 0.70
CA SER A 89 -26.62 -14.51 -0.30
C SER A 89 -25.85 -15.70 -0.83
N ARG A 90 -26.56 -16.78 -1.10
CA ARG A 90 -26.06 -17.95 -1.80
C ARG A 90 -26.45 -17.84 -3.26
N ALA A 91 -25.50 -18.07 -4.15
CA ALA A 91 -25.70 -18.04 -5.60
C ALA A 91 -25.10 -19.27 -6.27
N ILE A 92 -25.75 -19.75 -7.33
CA ILE A 92 -25.22 -20.84 -8.17
C ILE A 92 -24.50 -20.22 -9.35
N VAL A 93 -23.29 -20.72 -9.60
CA VAL A 93 -22.44 -20.29 -10.72
C VAL A 93 -22.62 -21.26 -11.89
N GLY A 94 -22.62 -20.73 -13.12
CA GLY A 94 -22.53 -21.55 -14.34
C GLY A 94 -21.19 -22.29 -14.51
N GLU A 95 -20.85 -22.68 -15.73
CA GLU A 95 -19.72 -23.58 -16.05
C GLU A 95 -18.31 -23.11 -15.62
N LEU A 96 -18.14 -21.88 -15.12
CA LEU A 96 -16.86 -21.22 -14.83
C LEU A 96 -16.44 -21.24 -13.34
N ILE A 97 -16.93 -22.18 -12.54
CA ILE A 97 -16.64 -22.27 -11.10
C ILE A 97 -15.13 -22.30 -10.78
N SER A 98 -14.34 -23.04 -11.57
CA SER A 98 -12.90 -23.19 -11.33
C SER A 98 -12.11 -21.89 -11.46
N ALA A 99 -12.68 -20.88 -12.14
CA ALA A 99 -12.05 -19.58 -12.32
C ALA A 99 -12.31 -18.63 -11.14
N ILE A 100 -13.32 -18.86 -10.30
CA ILE A 100 -13.73 -17.98 -9.19
C ILE A 100 -12.87 -18.24 -7.96
N LYS A 101 -12.51 -17.17 -7.24
CA LYS A 101 -11.75 -17.22 -5.99
C LYS A 101 -12.46 -16.43 -4.90
N VAL A 102 -12.26 -16.84 -3.65
CA VAL A 102 -12.65 -16.04 -2.48
C VAL A 102 -11.97 -14.67 -2.57
N GLY A 103 -12.74 -13.61 -2.41
CA GLY A 103 -12.31 -12.23 -2.58
C GLY A 103 -12.57 -11.61 -3.96
N ASP A 104 -13.06 -12.38 -4.95
CA ASP A 104 -13.56 -11.78 -6.20
C ASP A 104 -14.76 -10.87 -5.90
N VAL A 105 -14.89 -9.77 -6.64
CA VAL A 105 -15.90 -8.72 -6.46
C VAL A 105 -17.19 -9.14 -7.15
N VAL A 106 -18.31 -8.88 -6.49
CA VAL A 106 -19.66 -9.18 -6.95
C VAL A 106 -20.42 -7.87 -7.12
N GLU A 107 -21.05 -7.67 -8.26
CA GLU A 107 -21.93 -6.52 -8.52
C GLU A 107 -23.35 -6.98 -8.82
N VAL A 108 -24.34 -6.32 -8.22
CA VAL A 108 -25.76 -6.57 -8.44
C VAL A 108 -26.44 -5.25 -8.76
N LEU A 109 -27.24 -5.26 -9.82
CA LEU A 109 -28.13 -4.15 -10.16
C LEU A 109 -29.40 -4.30 -9.33
N VAL A 110 -29.69 -3.33 -8.46
CA VAL A 110 -30.88 -3.37 -7.61
C VAL A 110 -31.87 -2.31 -8.08
N ASP A 111 -33.00 -2.75 -8.65
CA ASP A 111 -34.14 -1.88 -8.90
C ASP A 111 -34.83 -1.54 -7.58
N ARG A 112 -34.87 -0.25 -7.19
CA ARG A 112 -35.69 0.22 -6.06
C ARG A 112 -36.99 0.86 -6.58
N PRO A 113 -38.14 0.17 -6.50
CA PRO A 113 -39.39 0.68 -7.07
C PRO A 113 -40.05 1.85 -6.31
N ASP A 114 -39.65 2.19 -5.06
CA ASP A 114 -40.49 3.03 -4.17
C ASP A 114 -39.86 4.34 -3.64
N ARG A 115 -39.16 5.12 -4.48
CA ARG A 115 -38.83 6.51 -4.10
C ARG A 115 -39.87 7.47 -4.64
N ALA A 116 -40.78 7.95 -3.76
CA ALA A 116 -41.80 8.93 -4.10
C ALA A 116 -41.19 10.18 -4.78
N PRO A 117 -41.76 10.65 -5.91
CA PRO A 117 -41.20 11.75 -6.69
C PRO A 117 -41.27 13.06 -5.89
N VAL A 118 -40.10 13.67 -5.66
CA VAL A 118 -40.02 15.02 -5.10
C VAL A 118 -40.29 16.02 -6.25
N ASN A 119 -41.18 16.99 -5.98
CA ASN A 119 -41.66 18.05 -6.88
C ASN A 119 -40.55 18.80 -7.68
N PRO A 120 -40.88 19.41 -8.84
CA PRO A 120 -39.94 19.68 -9.93
C PRO A 120 -39.00 20.85 -9.65
N PHE A 121 -37.70 20.61 -9.84
CA PHE A 121 -36.66 21.64 -9.88
C PHE A 121 -36.71 22.45 -11.21
N PRO A 122 -36.21 23.69 -11.22
CA PRO A 122 -36.24 24.62 -12.34
C PRO A 122 -35.35 24.16 -13.51
N ALA A 123 -35.60 24.74 -14.68
CA ALA A 123 -35.00 24.39 -15.96
C ALA A 123 -33.46 24.22 -15.90
N PRO A 124 -32.91 23.18 -16.56
CA PRO A 124 -31.49 22.85 -16.50
C PRO A 124 -30.62 23.96 -17.10
N VAL A 125 -29.61 24.38 -16.34
CA VAL A 125 -28.50 25.21 -16.83
C VAL A 125 -27.70 24.38 -17.85
N PRO A 126 -27.37 24.93 -19.03
CA PRO A 126 -26.66 24.18 -20.08
C PRO A 126 -25.29 23.70 -19.59
N VAL A 127 -25.06 22.40 -19.70
CA VAL A 127 -23.76 21.76 -19.42
C VAL A 127 -22.73 22.30 -20.42
N PRO A 128 -21.59 22.87 -19.96
CA PRO A 128 -20.54 23.29 -20.87
C PRO A 128 -20.00 22.07 -21.62
N ALA A 129 -19.99 22.15 -22.95
CA ALA A 129 -19.51 21.10 -23.83
C ALA A 129 -18.09 20.68 -23.42
N THR A 130 -17.88 19.38 -23.26
CA THR A 130 -16.55 18.78 -23.09
C THR A 130 -15.66 19.30 -24.24
N PRO A 131 -14.54 19.99 -23.96
CA PRO A 131 -13.68 20.49 -25.01
C PRO A 131 -13.25 19.31 -25.87
N SER A 132 -13.64 19.33 -27.14
CA SER A 132 -13.14 18.39 -28.14
C SER A 132 -11.61 18.49 -28.12
N GLY A 133 -10.94 17.38 -27.79
CA GLY A 133 -9.50 17.30 -27.90
C GLY A 133 -9.07 17.71 -29.32
N PRO A 134 -7.87 18.27 -29.49
CA PRO A 134 -7.39 18.66 -30.80
C PRO A 134 -7.48 17.47 -31.76
N VAL A 135 -8.14 17.67 -32.90
CA VAL A 135 -8.25 16.67 -33.95
C VAL A 135 -6.84 16.36 -34.43
N ALA A 136 -6.36 15.13 -34.19
CA ALA A 136 -5.07 14.68 -34.70
C ALA A 136 -5.10 14.72 -36.23
N ASP A 137 -4.00 15.18 -36.84
CA ASP A 137 -3.91 15.20 -38.30
C ASP A 137 -3.93 13.76 -38.87
N PRO A 138 -4.38 13.56 -40.12
CA PRO A 138 -4.51 12.23 -40.70
C PRO A 138 -3.20 11.43 -40.74
N ALA A 139 -2.04 12.10 -40.86
CA ALA A 139 -0.75 11.42 -40.89
C ALA A 139 -0.36 10.88 -39.51
N THR A 140 -0.66 11.62 -38.43
CA THR A 140 -0.53 11.12 -37.05
C THR A 140 -1.38 9.87 -36.84
N VAL A 141 -2.65 9.89 -37.26
CA VAL A 141 -3.58 8.77 -37.08
C VAL A 141 -3.06 7.50 -37.78
N GLU A 142 -2.55 7.64 -39.01
CA GLU A 142 -1.99 6.52 -39.78
C GLU A 142 -0.76 5.90 -39.10
N VAL A 143 0.18 6.72 -38.61
CA VAL A 143 1.36 6.21 -37.89
C VAL A 143 0.97 5.50 -36.59
N LEU A 144 0.00 6.04 -35.84
CA LEU A 144 -0.49 5.42 -34.61
C LEU A 144 -1.16 4.06 -34.87
N GLN A 145 -1.87 3.91 -36.00
CA GLN A 145 -2.44 2.63 -36.40
C GLN A 145 -1.36 1.59 -36.72
N VAL A 146 -0.32 1.95 -37.46
CA VAL A 146 0.82 1.05 -37.73
C VAL A 146 1.52 0.67 -36.43
N PHE A 147 1.77 1.65 -35.54
CA PHE A 147 2.36 1.39 -34.23
C PHE A 147 1.53 0.40 -33.39
N ALA A 148 0.21 0.58 -33.34
CA ALA A 148 -0.68 -0.32 -32.63
C ALA A 148 -0.63 -1.76 -33.18
N GLN A 149 -0.57 -1.92 -34.51
CA GLN A 149 -0.45 -3.25 -35.15
C GLN A 149 0.90 -3.93 -34.86
N GLN A 150 1.97 -3.15 -34.65
CA GLN A 150 3.30 -3.65 -34.32
C GLN A 150 3.47 -3.99 -32.83
N THR A 151 2.53 -3.59 -31.97
CA THR A 151 2.60 -3.86 -30.53
C THR A 151 2.44 -5.37 -30.27
N GLY A 152 3.43 -5.98 -29.63
CA GLY A 152 3.46 -7.42 -29.33
C GLY A 152 4.08 -8.31 -30.43
N GLN A 153 4.48 -7.75 -31.57
CA GLN A 153 5.14 -8.49 -32.65
C GLN A 153 6.64 -8.72 -32.36
N SER A 154 7.27 -9.69 -33.05
CA SER A 154 8.71 -9.93 -32.97
C SER A 154 9.53 -8.75 -33.54
N LEU A 155 10.82 -8.63 -33.16
CA LEU A 155 11.68 -7.54 -33.67
C LEU A 155 11.72 -7.50 -35.20
N ASP A 156 11.85 -8.66 -35.86
CA ASP A 156 11.86 -8.74 -37.33
C ASP A 156 10.53 -8.30 -37.95
N ALA A 157 9.40 -8.70 -37.36
CA ALA A 157 8.08 -8.30 -37.84
C ALA A 157 7.86 -6.79 -37.69
N ARG A 158 8.36 -6.19 -36.60
CA ARG A 158 8.32 -4.74 -36.37
C ARG A 158 9.16 -3.96 -37.37
N ILE A 159 10.39 -4.42 -37.63
CA ILE A 159 11.27 -3.85 -38.67
C ILE A 159 10.57 -3.89 -40.03
N ALA A 160 10.04 -5.06 -40.42
CA ALA A 160 9.33 -5.22 -41.69
C ALA A 160 8.06 -4.37 -41.79
N GLY A 161 7.33 -4.20 -40.67
CA GLY A 161 6.15 -3.33 -40.60
C GLY A 161 6.49 -1.86 -40.88
N TRP A 162 7.56 -1.36 -40.28
CA TRP A 162 8.03 0.01 -40.51
C TRP A 162 8.64 0.22 -41.90
N GLU A 163 9.41 -0.75 -42.40
CA GLU A 163 9.95 -0.70 -43.76
C GLU A 163 8.83 -0.66 -44.82
N ARG A 164 7.73 -1.40 -44.60
CA ARG A 164 6.54 -1.34 -45.46
C ARG A 164 5.83 0.02 -45.39
N TYR A 165 5.74 0.61 -44.21
CA TYR A 165 5.19 1.96 -44.08
C TYR A 165 6.08 2.96 -44.83
N LEU A 166 7.40 2.91 -44.64
CA LEU A 166 8.35 3.81 -45.31
C LEU A 166 8.37 3.64 -46.84
N SER A 167 8.12 2.45 -47.37
CA SER A 167 8.07 2.23 -48.82
C SER A 167 6.83 2.82 -49.49
N THR A 168 5.72 2.88 -48.77
CA THR A 168 4.44 3.42 -49.28
C THR A 168 4.23 4.90 -48.91
N ARG A 169 4.84 5.36 -47.81
CA ARG A 169 4.70 6.72 -47.24
C ARG A 169 6.04 7.41 -47.00
N GLY A 170 6.97 7.30 -47.95
CA GLY A 170 8.33 7.84 -47.82
C GLY A 170 8.43 9.36 -47.62
N SER A 171 7.37 10.11 -47.97
CA SER A 171 7.23 11.56 -47.79
C SER A 171 6.46 11.98 -46.53
N SER A 172 6.07 11.02 -45.67
CA SER A 172 5.40 11.32 -44.39
C SER A 172 6.26 12.24 -43.52
N PRO A 173 5.68 13.22 -42.79
CA PRO A 173 6.43 14.07 -41.87
C PRO A 173 7.12 13.27 -40.74
N TYR A 174 6.73 12.01 -40.53
CA TYR A 174 7.33 11.09 -39.55
C TYR A 174 8.42 10.18 -40.13
N ALA A 175 8.68 10.23 -41.45
CA ALA A 175 9.55 9.26 -42.12
C ALA A 175 10.97 9.21 -41.52
N ASP A 176 11.57 10.36 -41.18
CA ASP A 176 12.91 10.41 -40.58
C ASP A 176 12.95 9.84 -39.15
N ALA A 177 11.89 10.04 -38.37
CA ALA A 177 11.78 9.45 -37.04
C ALA A 177 11.65 7.93 -37.12
N ILE A 178 10.84 7.42 -38.08
CA ILE A 178 10.64 5.99 -38.28
C ILE A 178 11.92 5.32 -38.80
N ARG A 179 12.69 5.97 -39.69
CA ARG A 179 14.01 5.45 -40.13
C ARG A 179 14.96 5.25 -38.95
N ARG A 180 15.05 6.22 -38.04
CA ARG A 180 15.86 6.10 -36.82
C ARG A 180 15.39 4.97 -35.90
N ASP A 181 14.07 4.77 -35.76
CA ASP A 181 13.52 3.65 -35.00
C ASP A 181 13.89 2.30 -35.65
N VAL A 182 13.78 2.19 -36.98
CA VAL A 182 14.19 0.99 -37.74
C VAL A 182 15.67 0.67 -37.52
N ASP A 183 16.56 1.66 -37.59
CA ASP A 183 17.99 1.45 -37.33
C ASP A 183 18.25 0.98 -35.88
N THR A 184 17.57 1.59 -34.91
CA THR A 184 17.64 1.17 -33.49
C THR A 184 17.16 -0.27 -33.31
N LEU A 185 16.08 -0.67 -33.99
CA LEU A 185 15.54 -2.03 -33.95
C LEU A 185 16.50 -3.04 -34.61
N ARG A 186 17.20 -2.65 -35.68
CA ARG A 186 18.23 -3.49 -36.33
C ARG A 186 19.44 -3.69 -35.41
N ASP A 187 19.93 -2.63 -34.77
CA ASP A 187 21.01 -2.73 -33.79
C ASP A 187 20.63 -3.65 -32.62
N LEU A 188 19.41 -3.51 -32.10
CA LEU A 188 18.88 -4.40 -31.06
C LEU A 188 18.78 -5.84 -31.52
N ARG A 189 18.32 -6.08 -32.75
CA ARG A 189 18.28 -7.42 -33.35
C ARG A 189 19.69 -7.99 -33.46
N ASP A 190 20.66 -7.22 -33.90
CA ASP A 190 22.02 -7.70 -34.11
C ASP A 190 22.75 -7.96 -32.78
N GLN A 191 22.46 -7.19 -31.73
CA GLN A 191 22.89 -7.48 -30.35
C GLN A 191 22.20 -8.70 -29.75
N ALA A 192 20.90 -8.89 -30.07
CA ALA A 192 20.11 -10.01 -29.59
C ALA A 192 20.36 -11.29 -30.38
N ARG A 193 20.91 -11.19 -31.60
CA ARG A 193 21.32 -12.32 -32.41
C ARG A 193 22.42 -13.01 -31.62
N PRO A 194 22.18 -14.22 -31.09
CA PRO A 194 23.25 -14.95 -30.44
C PRO A 194 24.35 -15.05 -31.49
N VAL A 195 25.54 -14.57 -31.15
CA VAL A 195 26.73 -14.81 -31.97
C VAL A 195 26.68 -16.31 -32.21
N ALA A 196 26.45 -16.71 -33.47
CA ALA A 196 26.42 -18.10 -33.86
C ALA A 196 27.84 -18.67 -33.84
N SER A 197 28.61 -18.35 -32.80
CA SER A 197 29.51 -19.30 -32.19
C SER A 197 28.60 -20.46 -31.84
N ALA A 198 28.68 -21.54 -32.62
CA ALA A 198 28.16 -22.82 -32.20
C ALA A 198 28.68 -23.01 -30.76
N SER A 199 27.80 -22.83 -29.77
CA SER A 199 28.07 -23.22 -28.41
C SER A 199 28.22 -24.72 -28.50
N SER A 200 29.45 -25.16 -28.80
CA SER A 200 29.74 -26.57 -28.89
C SER A 200 29.45 -27.08 -27.49
N THR A 201 28.54 -28.05 -27.40
CA THR A 201 28.34 -28.87 -26.21
C THR A 201 29.60 -29.67 -25.86
N GLU A 202 30.67 -29.54 -26.67
CA GLU A 202 32.02 -30.00 -26.40
C GLU A 202 32.52 -29.41 -25.07
N VAL A 203 32.80 -30.30 -24.13
CA VAL A 203 33.48 -29.98 -22.88
C VAL A 203 34.94 -29.77 -23.21
N VAL A 204 35.39 -28.51 -23.16
CA VAL A 204 36.76 -28.13 -23.55
C VAL A 204 37.74 -28.35 -22.41
N THR A 205 37.27 -28.17 -21.17
CA THR A 205 37.99 -28.41 -19.93
C THR A 205 37.00 -28.78 -18.83
N THR A 206 37.48 -29.21 -17.67
CA THR A 206 36.65 -29.43 -16.48
C THR A 206 37.03 -28.42 -15.40
N ALA A 207 36.02 -27.84 -14.77
CA ALA A 207 36.17 -27.03 -13.57
C ALA A 207 35.51 -27.76 -12.41
N ASP A 208 36.27 -28.03 -11.36
CA ASP A 208 35.72 -28.57 -10.13
C ASP A 208 35.02 -27.46 -9.35
N HIS A 209 33.87 -27.81 -8.80
CA HIS A 209 33.04 -26.89 -8.05
C HIS A 209 32.31 -27.61 -6.94
N ASN A 210 32.62 -27.23 -5.69
CA ASN A 210 31.82 -27.65 -4.55
C ASN A 210 30.61 -26.73 -4.43
N ALA A 211 29.55 -27.03 -5.18
CA ALA A 211 28.33 -26.23 -5.18
C ALA A 211 27.69 -26.24 -3.79
N ALA A 212 27.39 -25.05 -3.25
CA ALA A 212 26.54 -24.96 -2.09
C ALA A 212 25.20 -25.65 -2.38
N THR A 213 24.60 -26.31 -1.40
CA THR A 213 23.27 -26.94 -1.56
C THR A 213 22.14 -25.95 -1.35
N SER A 214 22.42 -24.82 -0.69
CA SER A 214 21.46 -23.73 -0.52
C SER A 214 22.12 -22.36 -0.39
N ALA A 215 21.37 -21.31 -0.71
CA ALA A 215 21.71 -19.92 -0.45
C ALA A 215 20.56 -19.18 0.24
N VAL A 216 20.82 -17.97 0.75
CA VAL A 216 19.81 -17.10 1.36
C VAL A 216 19.41 -16.01 0.37
N ALA A 217 18.11 -15.76 0.22
CA ALA A 217 17.62 -14.75 -0.70
C ALA A 217 18.09 -13.35 -0.31
N SER A 218 18.41 -12.52 -1.31
CA SER A 218 18.94 -11.15 -1.12
C SER A 218 20.33 -11.04 -0.48
N GLU A 219 21.11 -12.12 -0.47
CA GLU A 219 22.53 -12.09 -0.12
C GLU A 219 23.40 -12.32 -1.36
N ASN A 220 24.58 -11.72 -1.39
CA ASN A 220 25.55 -11.98 -2.44
C ASN A 220 26.01 -13.44 -2.34
N LEU A 221 26.05 -14.13 -3.48
CA LEU A 221 26.51 -15.52 -3.54
C LEU A 221 27.90 -15.59 -4.17
N PRO A 222 28.98 -15.68 -3.35
CA PRO A 222 30.32 -15.92 -3.87
C PRO A 222 30.44 -17.36 -4.36
N LEU A 223 31.03 -17.53 -5.54
CA LEU A 223 31.30 -18.82 -6.16
C LEU A 223 32.79 -18.93 -6.48
N VAL A 224 33.34 -20.13 -6.27
CA VAL A 224 34.73 -20.47 -6.56
C VAL A 224 34.75 -21.74 -7.38
N PHE A 225 35.55 -21.73 -8.44
CA PHE A 225 35.76 -22.87 -9.33
C PHE A 225 37.26 -23.14 -9.43
N VAL A 226 37.64 -24.43 -9.49
CA VAL A 226 39.04 -24.86 -9.64
C VAL A 226 39.23 -25.44 -11.03
N LEU A 227 40.12 -24.86 -11.82
CA LEU A 227 40.44 -25.33 -13.16
C LEU A 227 41.39 -26.53 -13.10
N GLN A 228 41.03 -27.61 -13.79
CA GLN A 228 41.90 -28.78 -13.93
C GLN A 228 43.04 -28.55 -14.95
N GLN A 229 42.78 -27.70 -15.96
CA GLN A 229 43.73 -27.37 -17.05
C GLN A 229 43.76 -25.85 -17.26
N PRO A 230 44.32 -25.07 -16.32
CA PRO A 230 44.27 -23.60 -16.35
C PRO A 230 44.86 -23.00 -17.64
N GLU A 231 45.91 -23.62 -18.19
CA GLU A 231 46.59 -23.20 -19.42
C GLU A 231 45.69 -23.26 -20.66
N ARG A 232 44.62 -24.05 -20.64
CA ARG A 232 43.66 -24.16 -21.74
C ARG A 232 42.56 -23.10 -21.68
N VAL A 233 42.50 -22.31 -20.61
CA VAL A 233 41.44 -21.30 -20.39
C VAL A 233 42.03 -19.90 -20.52
N ALA A 234 41.52 -19.13 -21.48
CA ALA A 234 41.82 -17.71 -21.66
C ALA A 234 40.87 -16.82 -20.86
N SER A 235 39.57 -17.09 -20.89
CA SER A 235 38.58 -16.41 -20.04
C SER A 235 37.40 -17.32 -19.70
N ALA A 236 36.66 -16.99 -18.65
CA ALA A 236 35.53 -17.79 -18.17
C ALA A 236 34.33 -16.92 -17.82
N PHE A 237 33.15 -17.41 -18.15
CA PHE A 237 31.88 -16.74 -17.89
C PHE A 237 30.96 -17.66 -17.09
N LEU A 238 30.37 -17.10 -16.03
CA LEU A 238 29.29 -17.71 -15.29
C LEU A 238 27.97 -17.28 -15.93
N HIS A 239 27.17 -18.26 -16.33
CA HIS A 239 25.83 -18.05 -16.82
C HIS A 239 24.86 -18.42 -15.71
N TYR A 240 24.03 -17.49 -15.24
CA TYR A 240 23.11 -17.72 -14.12
C TYR A 240 21.71 -17.18 -14.39
N ARG A 241 20.69 -17.75 -13.75
CA ARG A 241 19.30 -17.29 -13.79
C ARG A 241 18.54 -17.68 -12.53
N THR A 242 17.44 -16.98 -12.24
CA THR A 242 16.48 -17.48 -11.24
C THR A 242 15.82 -18.75 -11.77
N ALA A 243 15.56 -19.73 -10.90
CA ALA A 243 14.98 -21.01 -11.29
C ALA A 243 13.70 -20.81 -12.12
N GLY A 244 13.63 -21.49 -13.28
CA GLY A 244 12.52 -21.39 -14.23
C GLY A 244 12.52 -20.16 -15.16
N ALA A 245 13.48 -19.23 -15.04
CA ALA A 245 13.61 -18.15 -16.02
C ALA A 245 14.07 -18.68 -17.38
N ARG A 246 13.67 -18.02 -18.47
CA ARG A 246 14.00 -18.49 -19.84
C ARG A 246 15.43 -18.20 -20.24
N THR A 247 15.99 -17.08 -19.79
CA THR A 247 17.30 -16.59 -20.24
C THR A 247 18.32 -16.57 -19.10
N PHE A 248 19.56 -16.90 -19.43
CA PHE A 248 20.70 -16.75 -18.54
C PHE A 248 21.29 -15.35 -18.66
N GLN A 249 21.70 -14.79 -17.53
CA GLN A 249 22.58 -13.64 -17.45
C GLN A 249 24.03 -14.11 -17.41
N ARG A 250 24.95 -13.27 -17.87
CA ARG A 250 26.37 -13.59 -18.00
C ARG A 250 27.19 -12.70 -17.07
N LEU A 251 28.09 -13.32 -16.29
CA LEU A 251 29.05 -12.68 -15.40
C LEU A 251 30.45 -13.14 -15.77
N LEU A 252 31.38 -12.22 -16.01
CA LEU A 252 32.78 -12.57 -16.20
C LEU A 252 33.39 -13.04 -14.88
N LEU A 253 34.01 -14.22 -14.89
CA LEU A 253 34.76 -14.73 -13.75
C LEU A 253 36.17 -14.13 -13.74
N THR A 254 36.67 -13.83 -12.55
CA THR A 254 38.03 -13.32 -12.36
C THR A 254 38.95 -14.48 -12.01
N ARG A 255 40.08 -14.60 -12.71
CA ARG A 255 41.12 -15.58 -12.40
C ARG A 255 41.95 -15.12 -11.20
N GLU A 256 42.21 -16.03 -10.27
CA GLU A 256 42.99 -15.81 -9.05
C GLU A 256 43.98 -16.98 -8.85
N HIS A 257 45.27 -16.65 -8.64
CA HIS A 257 46.36 -17.63 -8.42
C HIS A 257 46.40 -18.79 -9.46
N ASP A 258 46.26 -18.46 -10.75
CA ASP A 258 46.27 -19.33 -11.95
C ASP A 258 45.17 -20.40 -12.06
N ILE A 259 44.84 -21.09 -10.97
CA ILE A 259 43.92 -22.24 -10.97
C ILE A 259 42.50 -21.90 -10.48
N TYR A 260 42.29 -20.77 -9.82
CA TYR A 260 40.95 -20.40 -9.32
C TYR A 260 40.24 -19.42 -10.23
N LEU A 261 38.93 -19.62 -10.38
CA LEU A 261 38.02 -18.63 -10.93
C LEU A 261 37.03 -18.21 -9.85
N ARG A 262 36.83 -16.91 -9.68
CA ARG A 262 35.87 -16.34 -8.72
C ARG A 262 34.84 -15.47 -9.39
N GLY A 263 33.63 -15.53 -8.87
CA GLY A 263 32.52 -14.64 -9.22
C GLY A 263 31.60 -14.44 -8.04
N VAL A 264 30.84 -13.35 -8.06
CA VAL A 264 29.80 -13.07 -7.07
C VAL A 264 28.51 -12.80 -7.80
N ILE A 265 27.49 -13.64 -7.59
CA ILE A 265 26.15 -13.37 -8.09
C ILE A 265 25.52 -12.30 -7.17
N PRO A 266 25.11 -11.14 -7.72
CA PRO A 266 24.53 -10.07 -6.90
C PRO A 266 23.27 -10.52 -6.17
N ALA A 267 23.11 -10.06 -4.92
CA ALA A 267 21.95 -10.31 -4.04
C ALA A 267 20.58 -10.25 -4.73
N ARG A 268 20.37 -9.28 -5.62
CA ARG A 268 19.10 -9.08 -6.35
C ARG A 268 18.70 -10.24 -7.27
N PHE A 269 19.63 -11.13 -7.63
CA PHE A 269 19.37 -12.31 -8.47
C PHE A 269 19.31 -13.61 -7.66
N VAL A 270 19.70 -13.57 -6.38
CA VAL A 270 19.57 -14.70 -5.45
C VAL A 270 18.17 -14.63 -4.84
N ALA A 271 17.20 -15.25 -5.51
CA ALA A 271 15.79 -15.18 -5.16
C ALA A 271 15.14 -16.57 -5.07
N THR A 272 14.08 -16.68 -4.26
CA THR A 272 13.25 -17.89 -4.17
C THR A 272 12.52 -18.15 -5.50
N PRO A 273 12.30 -19.42 -5.91
CA PRO A 273 12.60 -20.64 -5.15
C PRO A 273 14.04 -21.15 -5.29
N GLY A 274 14.82 -20.62 -6.24
CA GLY A 274 16.14 -21.13 -6.54
C GLY A 274 16.87 -20.33 -7.60
N LEU A 275 18.10 -20.77 -7.86
CA LEU A 275 19.00 -20.23 -8.86
C LEU A 275 19.57 -21.40 -9.68
N GLU A 276 19.78 -21.19 -10.96
CA GLU A 276 20.41 -22.13 -11.87
C GLU A 276 21.63 -21.48 -12.51
N TYR A 277 22.75 -22.21 -12.62
CA TYR A 277 23.95 -21.70 -13.30
C TYR A 277 24.81 -22.77 -13.97
N PHE A 278 25.64 -22.36 -14.92
CA PHE A 278 26.68 -23.16 -15.55
C PHE A 278 27.90 -22.27 -15.89
N VAL A 279 29.05 -22.86 -16.20
CA VAL A 279 30.26 -22.13 -16.56
C VAL A 279 30.69 -22.45 -17.98
N GLU A 280 30.87 -21.41 -18.78
CA GLU A 280 31.45 -21.43 -20.11
C GLU A 280 32.87 -20.88 -20.05
N VAL A 281 33.81 -21.49 -20.77
CA VAL A 281 35.18 -21.00 -20.91
C VAL A 281 35.48 -20.76 -22.37
N SER A 282 36.43 -19.85 -22.61
CA SER A 282 37.08 -19.66 -23.90
C SER A 282 38.53 -20.06 -23.81
N THR A 283 39.04 -20.67 -24.86
CA THR A 283 40.44 -21.07 -24.99
C THR A 283 41.28 -19.96 -25.62
N PRO A 284 42.62 -20.04 -25.53
CA PRO A 284 43.51 -19.11 -26.22
C PRO A 284 43.33 -19.04 -27.75
N ASN A 285 42.84 -20.11 -28.39
CA ASN A 285 42.54 -20.13 -29.83
C ASN A 285 41.12 -19.63 -30.16
N GLY A 286 40.40 -19.05 -29.19
CA GLY A 286 39.09 -18.43 -29.39
C GLY A 286 37.91 -19.40 -29.45
N ARG A 287 38.12 -20.69 -29.18
CA ARG A 287 37.01 -21.66 -29.08
C ARG A 287 36.33 -21.52 -27.71
N ALA A 288 35.00 -21.48 -27.70
CA ALA A 288 34.21 -21.51 -26.48
C ALA A 288 33.71 -22.92 -26.21
N GLY A 289 33.60 -23.31 -24.94
CA GLY A 289 33.04 -24.59 -24.53
C GLY A 289 32.66 -24.63 -23.07
N LEU A 290 32.02 -25.72 -22.66
CA LEU A 290 31.53 -25.88 -21.29
C LEU A 290 32.68 -26.32 -20.37
N ALA A 291 32.71 -25.75 -19.15
CA ALA A 291 33.63 -26.15 -18.09
C ALA A 291 32.92 -26.77 -16.87
N LEU A 292 31.68 -26.35 -16.62
CA LEU A 292 30.84 -26.90 -15.55
C LEU A 292 29.37 -26.85 -15.99
N ALA A 293 28.70 -28.01 -15.95
CA ALA A 293 27.28 -28.15 -16.30
C ALA A 293 26.94 -27.65 -17.72
N SER A 294 25.65 -27.55 -18.06
CA SER A 294 25.21 -27.05 -19.37
C SER A 294 23.92 -26.21 -19.25
N PRO A 295 23.53 -25.47 -20.30
CA PRO A 295 22.25 -24.76 -20.32
C PRO A 295 21.03 -25.69 -20.13
N GLN A 296 21.12 -26.94 -20.58
CA GLN A 296 20.05 -27.94 -20.49
C GLN A 296 20.05 -28.68 -19.14
N GLN A 297 21.21 -28.79 -18.51
CA GLN A 297 21.40 -29.41 -17.20
C GLN A 297 22.25 -28.49 -16.31
N PRO A 298 21.71 -27.33 -15.89
CA PRO A 298 22.45 -26.39 -15.06
C PRO A 298 22.60 -26.92 -13.63
N VAL A 299 23.56 -26.37 -12.88
CA VAL A 299 23.63 -26.56 -11.42
C VAL A 299 22.44 -25.84 -10.80
N ALA A 300 21.58 -26.58 -10.11
CA ALA A 300 20.42 -26.05 -9.42
C ALA A 300 20.73 -25.82 -7.93
N LEU A 301 20.51 -24.60 -7.46
CA LEU A 301 20.75 -24.15 -6.09
C LEU A 301 19.42 -23.73 -5.46
N ARG A 302 19.07 -24.32 -4.32
CA ARG A 302 17.87 -23.92 -3.57
C ARG A 302 18.11 -22.60 -2.84
N VAL A 303 17.27 -21.60 -3.08
CA VAL A 303 17.36 -20.32 -2.36
C VAL A 303 16.28 -20.29 -1.29
N ARG A 304 16.69 -20.17 -0.03
CA ARG A 304 15.79 -20.05 1.13
C ARG A 304 15.47 -18.58 1.38
N PRO A 305 14.26 -18.25 1.87
CA PRO A 305 14.02 -16.91 2.38
C PRO A 305 14.97 -16.61 3.55
N PRO A 306 15.36 -15.33 3.77
CA PRO A 306 16.11 -14.96 4.96
C PRO A 306 15.34 -15.39 6.21
N PRO A 307 16.04 -15.87 7.26
CA PRO A 307 15.37 -16.28 8.48
C PRO A 307 14.55 -15.11 9.05
N LEU A 308 13.34 -15.40 9.54
CA LEU A 308 12.45 -14.38 10.09
C LEU A 308 13.14 -13.57 11.21
N THR A 309 14.05 -14.18 11.95
CA THR A 309 14.85 -13.53 13.00
C THR A 309 15.67 -12.35 12.46
N ASP A 310 16.12 -12.37 11.21
CA ASP A 310 16.86 -11.25 10.62
C ASP A 310 15.91 -10.11 10.24
N GLN A 311 14.66 -10.43 9.89
CA GLN A 311 13.60 -9.42 9.72
C GLN A 311 13.26 -8.76 11.06
N PHE A 312 13.28 -9.52 12.15
CA PHE A 312 13.06 -9.04 13.52
C PHE A 312 14.34 -8.57 14.25
N GLY A 313 15.50 -8.61 13.59
CA GLY A 313 16.80 -8.33 14.20
C GLY A 313 16.87 -6.96 14.87
N ALA A 314 17.81 -6.80 15.81
CA ALA A 314 18.00 -5.68 16.73
C ALA A 314 18.41 -4.35 16.05
N ALA A 315 17.65 -3.91 15.05
CA ALA A 315 17.79 -2.56 14.52
C ALA A 315 17.24 -1.58 15.57
N PRO A 316 18.02 -0.55 15.96
CA PRO A 316 17.59 0.42 16.94
C PRO A 316 16.26 1.11 16.56
N GLY A 317 15.44 1.37 17.56
CA GLY A 317 14.19 2.14 17.41
C GLY A 317 13.09 1.38 16.68
N LYS A 318 13.12 0.04 16.74
CA LYS A 318 12.04 -0.82 16.25
C LYS A 318 10.93 -0.94 17.27
N SER A 319 11.28 -0.96 18.54
CA SER A 319 10.32 -1.07 19.62
C SER A 319 10.22 0.26 20.36
N SER A 320 9.02 0.62 20.76
CA SER A 320 8.83 1.74 21.67
C SER A 320 7.71 1.49 22.66
N VAL A 321 7.94 1.88 23.91
CA VAL A 321 6.89 2.00 24.93
C VAL A 321 6.63 3.47 25.21
N LYS A 322 5.37 3.90 25.14
CA LYS A 322 4.95 5.27 25.48
C LYS A 322 3.94 5.21 26.60
N ILE A 323 4.16 5.97 27.65
CA ILE A 323 3.27 6.15 28.78
C ILE A 323 2.84 7.60 28.75
N ALA A 324 1.55 7.90 28.70
CA ALA A 324 1.06 9.27 28.68
C ALA A 324 -0.23 9.41 29.48
N ALA A 325 -0.39 10.54 30.15
CA ALA A 325 -1.62 10.93 30.82
C ALA A 325 -2.00 12.37 30.42
N ASP A 326 -3.29 12.60 30.23
CA ASP A 326 -3.87 13.88 29.86
C ASP A 326 -5.08 14.18 30.74
N PHE A 327 -5.20 15.42 31.17
CA PHE A 327 -6.36 15.99 31.84
C PHE A 327 -6.92 17.13 30.99
N LEU A 328 -8.22 17.10 30.75
CA LEU A 328 -8.95 18.12 30.01
C LEU A 328 -10.10 18.62 30.87
N ASP A 329 -10.31 19.92 30.87
CA ASP A 329 -11.42 20.58 31.54
C ASP A 329 -12.08 21.55 30.55
N PHE A 330 -13.35 21.36 30.22
CA PHE A 330 -14.14 22.20 29.31
C PHE A 330 -14.80 23.38 30.03
N ALA A 331 -14.69 23.50 31.35
CA ALA A 331 -15.40 24.47 32.17
C ALA A 331 -14.48 25.41 32.96
N THR A 332 -13.15 25.21 32.93
CA THR A 332 -12.18 26.05 33.69
C THR A 332 -12.23 27.54 33.37
N LEU A 333 -12.74 27.95 32.20
CA LEU A 333 -12.94 29.35 31.83
C LEU A 333 -14.43 29.75 31.80
N ASP A 334 -15.34 28.86 32.18
CA ASP A 334 -16.77 29.15 32.30
C ASP A 334 -17.04 30.02 33.53
N ARG A 335 -17.68 31.17 33.32
CA ARG A 335 -17.96 32.16 34.37
C ARG A 335 -19.42 32.15 34.84
N ARG A 336 -20.31 31.40 34.20
CA ARG A 336 -21.73 31.47 34.54
C ARG A 336 -21.98 30.68 35.83
N ALA A 337 -22.96 31.09 36.63
CA ALA A 337 -23.23 30.46 37.93
C ALA A 337 -23.67 28.98 37.82
N GLY A 338 -23.47 28.23 38.91
CA GLY A 338 -23.77 26.79 39.03
C GLY A 338 -22.55 25.90 38.80
N ASP A 339 -22.59 24.66 39.27
CA ASP A 339 -21.57 23.66 38.94
C ASP A 339 -21.78 23.21 37.49
N ARG A 340 -20.81 23.45 36.61
CA ARG A 340 -20.80 22.95 35.23
C ARG A 340 -19.60 22.05 34.97
N THR A 341 -19.26 21.20 35.93
CA THR A 341 -18.17 20.24 35.80
C THR A 341 -18.27 19.51 34.47
N ASP A 342 -17.20 19.65 33.67
CA ASP A 342 -16.99 18.95 32.41
C ASP A 342 -15.51 18.70 32.24
N ARG A 343 -15.07 17.53 32.68
CA ARG A 343 -13.65 17.17 32.76
C ARG A 343 -13.42 15.72 32.39
N MET A 344 -12.23 15.46 31.88
CA MET A 344 -11.83 14.16 31.37
C MET A 344 -10.37 13.91 31.71
N PHE A 345 -10.09 12.71 32.22
CA PHE A 345 -8.76 12.18 32.42
C PHE A 345 -8.56 10.95 31.56
N THR A 346 -7.42 10.87 30.88
CA THR A 346 -7.02 9.68 30.12
C THR A 346 -5.59 9.32 30.43
N ALA A 347 -5.29 8.04 30.62
CA ALA A 347 -3.93 7.53 30.76
C ALA A 347 -3.75 6.30 29.87
N ASN A 348 -2.62 6.19 29.18
CA ASN A 348 -2.33 5.09 28.25
C ASN A 348 -0.89 4.60 28.41
N VAL A 349 -0.73 3.30 28.20
CA VAL A 349 0.56 2.61 28.00
C VAL A 349 0.50 1.91 26.65
N ASP A 350 1.37 2.31 25.75
CA ASP A 350 1.39 1.87 24.36
C ASP A 350 2.70 1.16 24.07
N PHE A 351 2.66 -0.07 23.55
CA PHE A 351 3.82 -0.77 22.97
C PHE A 351 3.65 -0.82 21.46
N ILE A 352 4.68 -0.38 20.71
CA ILE A 352 4.68 -0.38 19.25
C ILE A 352 5.94 -1.10 18.76
N TYR A 353 5.77 -1.96 17.77
CA TYR A 353 6.85 -2.61 17.03
C TYR A 353 6.80 -2.22 15.54
N ARG A 354 7.97 -1.87 14.99
CA ARG A 354 8.12 -1.42 13.60
C ARG A 354 8.69 -2.50 12.72
N LEU A 355 8.04 -2.69 11.59
CA LEU A 355 8.33 -3.69 10.58
C LEU A 355 8.86 -3.02 9.31
N ARG A 356 9.78 -3.68 8.62
CA ARG A 356 10.33 -3.21 7.32
C ARG A 356 9.52 -3.75 6.14
N SER A 357 8.19 -3.68 6.24
CA SER A 357 7.28 -4.25 5.24
C SER A 357 6.16 -3.27 4.88
N THR A 358 5.20 -3.71 4.05
CA THR A 358 3.96 -2.96 3.80
C THR A 358 3.18 -2.74 5.08
N ILE A 359 3.21 -3.69 6.01
CA ILE A 359 2.83 -3.44 7.40
C ILE A 359 4.03 -2.75 8.04
N GLN A 360 3.84 -1.50 8.44
CA GLN A 360 4.88 -0.65 9.00
C GLN A 360 4.94 -0.76 10.51
N THR A 361 3.78 -0.83 11.18
CA THR A 361 3.73 -0.98 12.64
C THR A 361 2.64 -1.93 13.09
N ILE A 362 2.93 -2.66 14.16
CA ILE A 362 1.96 -3.34 15.00
C ILE A 362 2.08 -2.77 16.41
N GLY A 363 0.96 -2.63 17.10
CA GLY A 363 0.94 -2.07 18.44
C GLY A 363 -0.11 -2.74 19.31
N VAL A 364 0.14 -2.73 20.61
CA VAL A 364 -0.79 -3.13 21.64
C VAL A 364 -0.71 -2.13 22.77
N GLY A 365 -1.79 -1.92 23.48
CA GLY A 365 -1.77 -1.02 24.62
C GLY A 365 -2.91 -1.22 25.58
N TYR A 366 -2.81 -0.52 26.70
CA TYR A 366 -3.81 -0.45 27.74
C TYR A 366 -4.05 1.00 28.09
N GLY A 367 -5.30 1.35 28.35
CA GLY A 367 -5.68 2.70 28.74
C GLY A 367 -6.79 2.72 29.77
N VAL A 368 -6.83 3.83 30.49
CA VAL A 368 -7.90 4.17 31.42
C VAL A 368 -8.46 5.52 31.01
N TYR A 369 -9.76 5.59 31.07
CA TYR A 369 -10.56 6.75 30.77
C TYR A 369 -11.48 7.04 31.95
N ALA A 370 -11.54 8.29 32.38
CA ALA A 370 -12.51 8.75 33.37
C ALA A 370 -12.99 10.14 32.98
N GLY A 371 -14.28 10.40 33.04
CA GLY A 371 -14.82 11.72 32.78
C GLY A 371 -16.12 11.99 33.51
N GLU A 372 -16.44 13.26 33.63
CA GLU A 372 -17.60 13.78 34.34
C GLU A 372 -18.14 14.98 33.57
N GLY A 373 -19.45 15.02 33.31
CA GLY A 373 -20.09 16.09 32.54
C GLY A 373 -20.28 15.76 31.07
N GLY A 374 -20.21 16.77 30.20
CA GLY A 374 -20.41 16.63 28.76
C GLY A 374 -21.42 17.59 28.14
N PHE A 375 -22.12 18.38 28.96
CA PHE A 375 -23.23 19.23 28.51
C PHE A 375 -22.92 20.67 28.87
N ALA A 376 -22.87 21.54 27.86
CA ALA A 376 -22.40 22.92 28.03
C ALA A 376 -23.39 23.76 28.85
N ASP A 377 -24.69 23.53 28.70
CA ASP A 377 -25.73 24.39 29.26
C ASP A 377 -26.44 23.80 30.49
N ARG A 378 -25.94 22.66 31.00
CA ARG A 378 -26.49 22.01 32.19
C ARG A 378 -25.66 22.36 33.43
N ALA A 379 -26.35 22.77 34.48
CA ALA A 379 -25.78 22.87 35.81
C ALA A 379 -26.07 21.59 36.60
N TRP A 380 -25.12 21.18 37.43
CA TRP A 380 -25.18 20.00 38.26
C TRP A 380 -25.44 20.40 39.71
N ASP A 381 -26.14 19.54 40.43
CA ASP A 381 -26.34 19.68 41.86
C ASP A 381 -26.41 18.30 42.54
N THR A 382 -26.75 18.27 43.83
CA THR A 382 -26.85 17.02 44.58
C THR A 382 -27.98 16.10 44.12
N THR A 383 -29.02 16.65 43.48
CA THR A 383 -30.18 15.91 42.96
C THR A 383 -30.00 15.49 41.50
N ASP A 384 -29.21 16.25 40.73
CA ASP A 384 -28.84 15.95 39.34
C ASP A 384 -27.30 16.00 39.18
N PRO A 385 -26.59 14.95 39.62
CA PRO A 385 -25.13 14.93 39.55
C PRO A 385 -24.65 14.78 38.10
N ALA A 386 -23.48 15.36 37.82
CA ALA A 386 -22.83 15.24 36.53
C ALA A 386 -22.68 13.77 36.09
N PRO A 387 -23.04 13.43 34.84
CA PRO A 387 -22.91 12.08 34.33
C PRO A 387 -21.43 11.70 34.31
N ARG A 388 -21.11 10.56 34.92
CA ARG A 388 -19.75 10.03 34.98
C ARG A 388 -19.59 8.89 34.00
N SER A 389 -18.53 8.93 33.20
CA SER A 389 -18.08 7.83 32.36
C SER A 389 -16.72 7.33 32.84
N GLY A 390 -16.51 6.03 32.67
CA GLY A 390 -15.26 5.38 33.02
C GLY A 390 -15.09 4.18 32.11
N PHE A 391 -13.88 3.98 31.58
CA PHE A 391 -13.61 2.91 30.64
C PHE A 391 -12.15 2.45 30.77
N HIS A 392 -11.95 1.21 31.19
CA HIS A 392 -10.65 0.54 31.20
C HIS A 392 -10.56 -0.35 29.97
N TYR A 393 -9.56 -0.16 29.13
CA TYR A 393 -9.51 -0.82 27.83
C TYR A 393 -8.13 -1.34 27.46
N GLY A 394 -8.12 -2.44 26.74
CA GLY A 394 -7.00 -2.87 25.93
C GLY A 394 -7.25 -2.54 24.47
N TYR A 395 -6.18 -2.45 23.68
CA TYR A 395 -6.32 -2.31 22.25
C TYR A 395 -5.18 -2.99 21.50
N ALA A 396 -5.44 -3.29 20.22
CA ALA A 396 -4.43 -3.68 19.25
C ALA A 396 -4.53 -2.75 18.03
N ASP A 397 -3.40 -2.33 17.48
CA ASP A 397 -3.34 -1.49 16.30
C ASP A 397 -2.37 -2.03 15.24
N VAL A 398 -2.73 -1.76 13.98
CA VAL A 398 -1.90 -2.06 12.82
C VAL A 398 -1.85 -0.83 11.93
N GLU A 399 -0.68 -0.54 11.38
CA GLU A 399 -0.47 0.53 10.42
C GLU A 399 0.23 -0.05 9.19
N ALA A 400 -0.41 0.07 8.03
CA ALA A 400 0.15 -0.28 6.75
C ALA A 400 0.53 0.99 5.99
N GLY A 401 1.64 0.97 5.27
CA GLY A 401 2.07 2.13 4.51
C GLY A 401 3.06 1.81 3.41
N GLY A 402 3.29 2.82 2.59
CA GLY A 402 4.18 2.75 1.44
C GLY A 402 4.73 4.13 1.07
N ARG A 403 5.26 4.24 -0.14
CA ARG A 403 5.72 5.50 -0.70
C ARG A 403 5.02 5.75 -2.02
N VAL A 404 4.42 6.92 -2.17
CA VAL A 404 3.91 7.45 -3.44
C VAL A 404 4.78 8.65 -3.77
N GLU A 405 5.51 8.60 -4.88
CA GLU A 405 6.40 9.69 -5.31
C GLU A 405 7.39 10.16 -4.22
N LYS A 406 7.95 9.21 -3.45
CA LYS A 406 8.84 9.43 -2.28
C LYS A 406 8.15 9.97 -1.03
N ILE A 407 6.87 10.36 -1.09
CA ILE A 407 6.08 10.77 0.06
C ILE A 407 5.60 9.52 0.80
N PRO A 408 5.94 9.34 2.09
CA PRO A 408 5.39 8.24 2.88
C PRO A 408 3.89 8.44 3.07
N LEU A 409 3.10 7.41 2.81
CA LEU A 409 1.67 7.37 3.10
C LEU A 409 1.39 6.16 3.98
N SER A 410 0.51 6.31 4.96
CA SER A 410 0.06 5.18 5.77
C SER A 410 -1.42 5.27 6.17
N LEU A 411 -2.01 4.09 6.34
CA LEU A 411 -3.37 3.85 6.80
C LEU A 411 -3.29 2.88 7.98
N GLY A 412 -3.91 3.22 9.09
CA GLY A 412 -3.92 2.40 10.28
C GLY A 412 -5.30 2.22 10.87
N GLY A 413 -5.48 1.12 11.58
CA GLY A 413 -6.67 0.80 12.35
C GLY A 413 -6.28 0.36 13.75
N ARG A 414 -7.10 0.72 14.74
CA ARG A 414 -6.99 0.28 16.13
C ARG A 414 -8.34 -0.27 16.57
N MET A 415 -8.32 -1.49 17.12
CA MET A 415 -9.47 -2.14 17.73
C MET A 415 -9.36 -2.00 19.24
N ILE A 416 -10.41 -1.54 19.90
CA ILE A 416 -10.45 -1.23 21.33
C ILE A 416 -11.52 -2.11 21.97
N ALA A 417 -11.19 -2.75 23.07
CA ALA A 417 -12.13 -3.52 23.87
C ALA A 417 -11.88 -3.25 25.35
N GLY A 418 -12.95 -3.08 26.13
CA GLY A 418 -12.81 -2.68 27.52
C GLY A 418 -14.07 -2.88 28.33
N VAL A 419 -13.99 -2.49 29.59
CA VAL A 419 -15.09 -2.52 30.55
C VAL A 419 -15.28 -1.12 31.08
N GLY A 420 -16.50 -0.62 30.97
CA GLY A 420 -16.94 0.63 31.57
C GLY A 420 -18.05 0.43 32.57
N ARG A 421 -18.68 1.53 32.97
CA ARG A 421 -19.73 1.52 34.01
C ARG A 421 -20.96 0.72 33.63
N SER A 422 -21.30 0.65 32.34
CA SER A 422 -22.43 -0.14 31.84
C SER A 422 -22.03 -1.52 31.31
N GLY A 423 -20.82 -1.98 31.64
CA GLY A 423 -20.31 -3.30 31.25
C GLY A 423 -19.31 -3.23 30.10
N PHE A 424 -19.24 -4.31 29.30
CA PHE A 424 -18.32 -4.43 28.18
C PHE A 424 -18.62 -3.38 27.10
N GLY A 425 -17.57 -2.88 26.45
CA GLY A 425 -17.69 -1.94 25.34
C GLY A 425 -16.62 -2.15 24.29
N LEU A 426 -16.96 -1.78 23.06
CA LEU A 426 -16.06 -1.84 21.91
C LEU A 426 -15.76 -0.44 21.37
N GLY A 427 -14.63 -0.31 20.70
CA GLY A 427 -14.28 0.90 19.98
C GLY A 427 -13.38 0.62 18.79
N VAL A 428 -13.34 1.58 17.88
CA VAL A 428 -12.46 1.55 16.72
C VAL A 428 -11.85 2.93 16.49
N GLU A 429 -10.62 2.96 16.00
CA GLU A 429 -9.96 4.17 15.54
C GLU A 429 -9.32 3.93 14.17
N GLY A 430 -9.66 4.79 13.21
CA GLY A 430 -9.03 4.85 11.90
C GLY A 430 -8.04 6.01 11.83
N ARG A 431 -6.89 5.79 11.18
CA ARG A 431 -5.84 6.80 11.00
C ARG A 431 -5.36 6.83 9.56
N PHE A 432 -5.21 8.02 9.02
CA PHE A 432 -4.54 8.26 7.74
C PHE A 432 -3.41 9.26 7.94
N ARG A 433 -2.23 8.98 7.39
CA ARG A 433 -1.05 9.84 7.54
C ARG A 433 -0.35 10.09 6.21
N ILE A 434 0.03 11.34 6.01
CA ILE A 434 0.94 11.80 4.97
C ILE A 434 2.23 12.23 5.66
N GLY A 435 3.37 11.65 5.27
CA GLY A 435 4.67 11.91 5.88
C GLY A 435 5.12 10.83 6.87
N ALA A 436 6.33 11.00 7.41
CA ALA A 436 6.92 10.00 8.29
C ALA A 436 6.51 10.21 9.75
N ARG A 437 6.21 9.11 10.46
CA ARG A 437 5.72 9.11 11.86
C ARG A 437 6.60 9.91 12.82
N ASP A 438 7.92 9.77 12.70
CA ASP A 438 8.91 10.41 13.58
C ASP A 438 9.55 11.65 12.95
N ALA A 439 8.90 12.23 11.95
CA ALA A 439 9.34 13.44 11.28
C ALA A 439 8.12 14.29 10.94
N THR A 440 8.23 15.11 9.89
CA THR A 440 7.11 15.92 9.42
C THR A 440 5.99 15.03 8.88
N ASN A 441 4.79 15.18 9.44
CA ASN A 441 3.60 14.46 8.99
C ASN A 441 2.32 15.25 9.23
N LEU A 442 1.31 14.94 8.44
CA LEU A 442 -0.08 15.34 8.63
C LEU A 442 -0.89 14.06 8.85
N MET A 443 -1.65 14.00 9.92
CA MET A 443 -2.45 12.85 10.30
C MET A 443 -3.91 13.26 10.48
N PHE A 444 -4.82 12.46 9.93
CA PHE A 444 -6.23 12.47 10.28
C PHE A 444 -6.54 11.22 11.10
N ALA A 445 -7.23 11.38 12.21
CA ALA A 445 -7.71 10.28 13.04
C ALA A 445 -9.19 10.45 13.37
N ALA A 446 -9.92 9.34 13.40
CA ALA A 446 -11.30 9.29 13.86
C ALA A 446 -11.46 8.06 14.76
N ARG A 447 -11.97 8.29 15.97
CA ARG A 447 -12.16 7.28 17.00
C ARG A 447 -13.57 7.32 17.51
N THR A 448 -14.14 6.15 17.76
CA THR A 448 -15.40 5.97 18.48
C THR A 448 -15.23 4.86 19.51
N ILE A 449 -15.65 5.12 20.74
CA ILE A 449 -15.63 4.14 21.83
C ILE A 449 -17.02 4.13 22.45
N GLU A 450 -17.57 2.94 22.63
CA GLU A 450 -18.83 2.75 23.31
C GLU A 450 -18.78 3.33 24.74
N GLN A 451 -19.87 3.92 25.22
CA GLN A 451 -19.96 4.58 26.54
C GLN A 451 -19.14 5.88 26.70
N VAL A 452 -18.15 6.13 25.85
CA VAL A 452 -17.27 7.32 25.94
C VAL A 452 -17.65 8.38 24.89
N GLY A 453 -17.83 7.97 23.63
CA GLY A 453 -18.13 8.88 22.52
C GLY A 453 -17.06 8.92 21.43
N PHE A 454 -17.18 9.88 20.53
CA PHE A 454 -16.31 10.05 19.38
C PHE A 454 -15.28 11.17 19.56
N LEU A 455 -14.16 11.04 18.84
CA LEU A 455 -13.12 12.04 18.68
C LEU A 455 -12.63 12.00 17.24
N THR A 456 -12.64 13.13 16.55
CA THR A 456 -11.89 13.34 15.31
C THR A 456 -10.74 14.28 15.59
N ASP A 457 -9.59 14.09 14.93
CA ASP A 457 -8.39 14.90 15.13
C ASP A 457 -7.61 15.03 13.82
N ILE A 458 -7.25 16.26 13.47
CA ILE A 458 -6.28 16.59 12.43
C ILE A 458 -5.03 17.09 13.13
N ARG A 459 -3.92 16.37 12.96
CA ARG A 459 -2.65 16.64 13.61
C ARG A 459 -1.56 16.92 12.59
N PHE A 460 -0.89 18.05 12.74
CA PHE A 460 0.37 18.34 12.10
C PHE A 460 1.51 18.05 13.08
N GLY A 461 2.48 17.23 12.67
CA GLY A 461 3.71 16.95 13.40
C GLY A 461 4.92 17.42 12.62
N ALA A 462 5.92 17.96 13.30
CA ALA A 462 7.19 18.37 12.74
C ALA A 462 8.36 17.99 13.65
N ARG A 463 9.54 17.80 13.05
CA ARG A 463 10.80 17.57 13.78
C ARG A 463 11.77 18.71 13.51
N PRO A 464 11.59 19.88 14.15
CA PRO A 464 12.44 21.05 13.90
C PRO A 464 13.90 20.82 14.31
N ALA A 465 14.17 19.89 15.23
CA ALA A 465 15.52 19.50 15.62
C ALA A 465 15.62 17.98 15.85
N PRO A 466 16.82 17.37 15.76
CA PRO A 466 16.97 15.92 15.94
C PRO A 466 16.40 15.37 17.24
N LYS A 467 16.37 16.18 18.31
CA LYS A 467 15.88 15.79 19.64
C LYS A 467 14.52 16.38 20.00
N LEU A 468 13.83 17.05 19.07
CA LEU A 468 12.60 17.76 19.36
C LEU A 468 11.54 17.47 18.31
N LEU A 469 10.41 16.95 18.76
CA LEU A 469 9.19 16.78 17.99
C LEU A 469 8.14 17.76 18.52
N VAL A 470 7.46 18.44 17.61
CA VAL A 470 6.39 19.37 17.90
C VAL A 470 5.15 18.93 17.14
N GLY A 471 4.02 18.87 17.83
CA GLY A 471 2.72 18.55 17.26
C GLY A 471 1.71 19.64 17.57
N ILE A 472 0.85 19.96 16.60
CA ILE A 472 -0.34 20.79 16.79
C ILE A 472 -1.52 19.99 16.25
N SER A 473 -2.63 19.95 16.99
CA SER A 473 -3.82 19.23 16.55
C SER A 473 -5.11 20.00 16.83
N VAL A 474 -6.08 19.81 15.95
CA VAL A 474 -7.44 20.33 16.08
C VAL A 474 -8.42 19.19 15.89
N GLY A 475 -9.42 19.10 16.76
CA GLY A 475 -10.36 18.00 16.75
C GLY A 475 -11.75 18.38 17.21
N ALA A 476 -12.72 17.53 16.86
CA ALA A 476 -14.09 17.62 17.36
C ALA A 476 -14.41 16.37 18.20
N THR A 477 -15.14 16.55 19.31
CA THR A 477 -15.42 15.45 20.23
C THR A 477 -16.70 15.66 21.02
N ASN A 478 -17.41 14.58 21.34
CA ASN A 478 -18.50 14.59 22.32
C ASN A 478 -18.16 13.81 23.60
N GLN A 479 -16.88 13.54 23.82
CA GLN A 479 -16.37 12.96 25.05
C GLN A 479 -16.56 13.97 26.21
N PRO A 480 -16.85 13.54 27.46
CA PRO A 480 -16.72 12.17 27.95
C PRO A 480 -17.97 11.29 28.02
N ALA A 481 -19.16 11.82 27.85
CA ALA A 481 -20.41 11.08 28.06
C ALA A 481 -21.39 11.18 26.88
N ARG A 482 -20.87 11.30 25.64
CA ARG A 482 -21.67 11.55 24.43
C ARG A 482 -22.56 12.80 24.54
N GLY A 483 -22.04 13.84 25.17
CA GLY A 483 -22.76 15.10 25.33
C GLY A 483 -22.66 16.00 24.10
N ASP A 484 -22.63 17.31 24.30
CA ASP A 484 -22.56 18.28 23.21
C ASP A 484 -21.24 18.15 22.45
N VAL A 485 -21.23 18.47 21.16
CA VAL A 485 -19.99 18.42 20.38
C VAL A 485 -19.13 19.64 20.74
N GLY A 486 -17.91 19.40 21.20
CA GLY A 486 -16.90 20.42 21.44
C GLY A 486 -15.74 20.35 20.47
N VAL A 487 -14.96 21.43 20.44
CA VAL A 487 -13.70 21.56 19.71
C VAL A 487 -12.54 21.46 20.70
N LYS A 488 -11.45 20.83 20.26
CA LYS A 488 -10.19 20.73 21.00
C LYS A 488 -9.06 21.25 20.12
N LEU A 489 -8.22 22.11 20.69
CA LEU A 489 -6.94 22.54 20.14
C LEU A 489 -5.83 22.06 21.08
N ALA A 490 -4.86 21.32 20.58
CA ALA A 490 -3.78 20.79 21.40
C ALA A 490 -2.40 21.06 20.78
N THR A 491 -1.41 21.24 21.65
CA THR A 491 0.01 21.27 21.30
C THR A 491 0.75 20.19 22.07
N GLU A 492 1.61 19.45 21.40
CA GLU A 492 2.47 18.42 21.96
C GLU A 492 3.92 18.77 21.71
N LEU A 493 4.76 18.64 22.74
CA LEU A 493 6.20 18.75 22.65
C LEU A 493 6.81 17.45 23.16
N GLU A 494 7.61 16.79 22.33
CA GLU A 494 8.33 15.59 22.72
C GLU A 494 9.83 15.82 22.56
N TRP A 495 10.54 15.77 23.68
CA TRP A 495 11.98 15.95 23.75
C TRP A 495 12.69 14.61 23.95
N ILE A 496 13.56 14.24 23.01
CA ILE A 496 14.33 13.00 23.00
C ILE A 496 15.72 13.31 23.60
N GLY A 497 15.77 13.43 24.92
CA GLY A 497 16.96 13.87 25.65
C GLY A 497 18.07 12.82 25.73
N PHE A 498 17.68 11.58 26.01
CA PHE A 498 18.59 10.43 26.16
C PHE A 498 18.49 9.52 24.93
N LYS A 499 19.49 8.64 24.72
CA LYS A 499 19.53 7.76 23.52
C LYS A 499 18.23 7.00 23.28
N ASN A 500 17.55 6.62 24.36
CA ASN A 500 16.39 5.73 24.34
C ASN A 500 15.20 6.26 25.15
N VAL A 501 15.21 7.51 25.62
CA VAL A 501 14.14 8.07 26.47
C VAL A 501 13.69 9.42 25.95
N SER A 502 12.39 9.62 25.84
CA SER A 502 11.76 10.91 25.58
C SER A 502 10.82 11.36 26.71
N ILE A 503 10.68 12.66 26.82
CA ILE A 503 9.71 13.33 27.70
C ILE A 503 8.69 14.00 26.82
N ILE A 504 7.41 13.81 27.12
CA ILE A 504 6.28 14.38 26.39
C ILE A 504 5.59 15.39 27.30
N LEU A 505 5.29 16.56 26.76
CA LEU A 505 4.48 17.60 27.37
C LEU A 505 3.34 17.97 26.43
N ARG A 506 2.14 18.18 26.98
CA ARG A 506 0.95 18.52 26.24
C ARG A 506 0.21 19.66 26.92
N GLY A 507 -0.26 20.60 26.12
CA GLY A 507 -1.20 21.65 26.52
C GLY A 507 -2.37 21.67 25.56
N SER A 508 -3.57 21.93 26.06
CA SER A 508 -4.75 22.06 25.22
C SER A 508 -5.69 23.16 25.69
N TRP A 509 -6.48 23.64 24.74
CA TRP A 509 -7.69 24.38 24.98
C TRP A 509 -8.85 23.61 24.36
N GLN A 510 -9.99 23.61 25.02
CA GLN A 510 -11.19 22.94 24.53
C GLN A 510 -12.43 23.73 24.90
N GLY A 511 -13.47 23.65 24.08
CA GLY A 511 -14.74 24.32 24.35
C GLY A 511 -15.90 23.72 23.59
N ARG A 512 -17.09 23.75 24.18
CA ARG A 512 -18.33 23.30 23.55
C ARG A 512 -19.13 24.43 22.93
N ASN A 513 -19.10 25.60 23.56
CA ASN A 513 -19.66 26.84 23.04
C ASN A 513 -18.78 28.03 23.47
N ILE A 514 -19.21 29.26 23.15
CA ILE A 514 -18.45 30.47 23.46
C ILE A 514 -18.28 30.73 24.96
N ASP A 515 -19.20 30.22 25.78
CA ASP A 515 -19.24 30.44 27.23
C ASP A 515 -18.77 29.23 28.05
N HIS A 516 -18.50 28.10 27.40
CA HIS A 516 -18.10 26.84 28.02
C HIS A 516 -16.83 26.32 27.36
N GLY A 517 -15.70 26.83 27.86
CA GLY A 517 -14.37 26.42 27.46
C GLY A 517 -13.43 26.32 28.64
N GLY A 518 -12.29 25.70 28.40
CA GLY A 518 -11.30 25.46 29.44
C GLY A 518 -9.96 24.97 28.93
N LEU A 519 -9.03 24.81 29.86
CA LEU A 519 -7.65 24.42 29.62
C LEU A 519 -7.42 22.97 30.01
N GLY A 520 -6.52 22.33 29.29
CA GLY A 520 -6.07 20.97 29.58
C GLY A 520 -4.55 20.88 29.51
N GLY A 521 -4.02 19.80 30.07
CA GLY A 521 -2.61 19.55 30.14
C GLY A 521 -2.32 18.08 30.34
N GLY A 522 -1.13 17.67 29.93
CA GLY A 522 -0.71 16.29 30.04
C GLY A 522 0.77 16.12 29.83
N GLY A 523 1.22 14.88 30.00
CA GLY A 523 2.61 14.54 29.81
C GLY A 523 2.84 13.04 29.80
N GLY A 524 4.08 12.66 29.55
CA GLY A 524 4.43 11.27 29.41
C GLY A 524 5.91 11.00 29.22
N LEU A 525 6.23 9.71 29.13
CA LEU A 525 7.56 9.19 28.85
C LEU A 525 7.51 8.24 27.66
N GLY A 526 8.51 8.31 26.80
CA GLY A 526 8.75 7.36 25.73
C GLY A 526 10.05 6.61 25.96
N PHE A 527 10.07 5.32 25.66
CA PHE A 527 11.24 4.45 25.69
C PHE A 527 11.42 3.83 24.31
N TYR A 528 12.63 3.86 23.74
CA TYR A 528 12.92 3.42 22.38
C TYR A 528 14.07 2.43 22.36
N TRP A 529 13.94 1.30 21.67
CA TRP A 529 15.04 0.34 21.50
C TRP A 529 14.99 -0.40 20.17
#